data_AF-A0A9R0TX04-F1
#
_entry.id   AF-A0A9R0TX04-F1
#
_cell.length_a   1.000
_cell.length_b   1.000
_cell.length_c   1.000
_cell.angle_alpha   90.00
_cell.angle_beta   90.00
_cell.angle_gamma   90.00
#
_symmetry.space_group_name_H-M   'P 1'
#
loop_
_entity.id
_entity.type
_entity.pdbx_description
1 polymer ?
#
loop_
_entity_poly.entity_id
_entity_poly.type
_entity_poly.pdbx_seq_one_letter_code
_entity_poly.pdbx_strand_id
1 'polypeptide(L)'
;MQQGDGTEAQVTWDDQQNINRFGRLNNRLHELADEIRLAKEANENLEDAGNELILSDEDVVRFQIGEVFAHMPVDDVEAKLEQMKEDAAKKLERLEEEKESILTHMAELKEILYGKFGKAINLEED
;
A
#
# COMPACT_ATOMS: atom_id res chain seq x y z
N MET A 1 -5.37 -17.02 44.75
CA MET A 1 -5.02 -15.58 44.67
C MET A 1 -3.62 -15.51 44.09
N GLN A 2 -3.48 -15.52 42.76
CA GLN A 2 -2.18 -15.48 42.10
C GLN A 2 -1.74 -14.02 42.05
N GLN A 3 -0.63 -13.72 42.71
CA GLN A 3 -0.01 -12.40 42.78
C GLN A 3 0.30 -11.90 41.37
N GLY A 4 -0.16 -10.69 41.07
CA GLY A 4 0.27 -9.94 39.90
C GLY A 4 1.73 -9.54 40.08
N ASP A 5 2.62 -10.31 39.47
CA ASP A 5 4.05 -9.99 39.38
C ASP A 5 4.33 -9.24 38.08
N GLY A 6 3.60 -8.15 37.88
CA GLY A 6 3.88 -7.16 36.85
C GLY A 6 4.32 -5.91 37.57
N THR A 7 5.61 -5.62 37.57
CA THR A 7 6.04 -4.24 37.77
C THR A 7 5.32 -3.42 36.71
N GLU A 8 4.33 -2.63 37.10
CA GLU A 8 3.71 -1.62 36.23
C GLU A 8 4.84 -0.66 35.84
N ALA A 9 5.52 -0.97 34.73
CA ALA A 9 6.58 -0.13 34.20
C ALA A 9 5.97 1.26 33.97
N GLN A 10 6.51 2.26 34.65
CA GLN A 10 5.98 3.61 34.58
C GLN A 10 6.07 4.11 33.13
N VAL A 11 4.92 4.42 32.55
CA VAL A 11 4.82 4.94 31.18
C VAL A 11 5.33 6.37 31.17
N THR A 12 6.41 6.63 30.43
CA THR A 12 6.94 7.99 30.23
C THR A 12 6.24 8.65 29.05
N TRP A 13 6.42 9.97 28.92
CA TRP A 13 5.89 10.70 27.77
C TRP A 13 6.48 10.19 26.44
N ASP A 14 7.76 9.85 26.40
CA ASP A 14 8.42 9.30 25.21
C ASP A 14 7.84 7.93 24.81
N ASP A 15 7.52 7.08 25.78
CA ASP A 15 6.85 5.80 25.50
C ASP A 15 5.48 6.02 24.86
N GLN A 16 4.70 6.98 25.39
CA GLN A 16 3.40 7.30 24.83
C GLN A 16 3.52 7.87 23.42
N GLN A 17 4.58 8.64 23.12
CA GLN A 17 4.86 9.09 21.75
C GLN A 17 5.16 7.90 20.82
N ASN A 18 5.96 6.93 21.28
CA ASN A 18 6.28 5.72 20.53
C ASN A 18 5.03 4.87 20.28
N ILE A 19 4.17 4.68 21.29
CA ILE A 19 2.88 3.98 21.16
C ILE A 19 1.98 4.69 20.14
N ASN A 20 1.83 6.01 20.26
CA ASN A 20 1.01 6.79 19.32
C ASN A 20 1.59 6.75 17.89
N ARG A 21 2.92 6.74 17.76
CA ARG A 21 3.59 6.63 16.45
C ARG A 21 3.35 5.25 15.85
N PHE A 22 3.47 4.18 16.63
CA PHE A 22 3.17 2.82 16.21
C PHE A 22 1.72 2.72 15.69
N GLY A 23 0.74 3.23 16.45
CA GLY A 23 -0.65 3.22 15.99
C GLY A 23 -0.90 4.00 14.69
N ARG A 24 -0.21 5.13 14.47
CA ARG A 24 -0.29 5.87 13.20
C ARG A 24 0.32 5.09 12.03
N LEU A 25 1.48 4.46 12.25
CA LEU A 25 2.15 3.64 11.24
C LEU A 25 1.29 2.42 10.86
N ASN A 26 0.65 1.80 11.84
CA ASN A 26 -0.27 0.68 11.67
C ASN A 26 -1.46 1.06 10.78
N ASN A 27 -2.13 2.18 11.07
CA ASN A 27 -3.22 2.66 10.23
C ASN A 27 -2.76 2.94 8.79
N ARG A 28 -1.59 3.57 8.62
CA ARG A 28 -1.02 3.83 7.29
C ARG A 28 -0.67 2.54 6.56
N LEU A 29 -0.23 1.49 7.27
CA LEU A 29 0.07 0.19 6.69
C LEU A 29 -1.19 -0.46 6.08
N HIS A 30 -2.33 -0.37 6.75
CA HIS A 30 -3.62 -0.84 6.20
C HIS A 30 -4.04 -0.04 4.96
N GLU A 31 -3.97 1.29 5.02
CA GLU A 31 -4.26 2.14 3.87
C GLU A 31 -3.37 1.78 2.67
N LEU A 32 -2.06 1.59 2.91
CA LEU A 32 -1.11 1.17 1.87
C LEU A 32 -1.43 -0.22 1.32
N ALA A 33 -1.89 -1.16 2.14
CA ALA A 33 -2.28 -2.48 1.67
C ALA A 33 -3.45 -2.39 0.69
N ASP A 34 -4.45 -1.55 0.97
CA ASP A 34 -5.57 -1.28 0.07
C ASP A 34 -5.12 -0.53 -1.21
N GLU A 35 -4.27 0.49 -1.07
CA GLU A 35 -3.71 1.23 -2.21
C GLU A 35 -2.90 0.32 -3.14
N ILE A 36 -2.07 -0.58 -2.59
CA ILE A 36 -1.29 -1.58 -3.34
C ILE A 36 -2.24 -2.55 -4.05
N ARG A 37 -3.28 -3.04 -3.38
CA ARG A 37 -4.26 -3.95 -3.98
C ARG A 37 -4.93 -3.29 -5.19
N LEU A 38 -5.38 -2.05 -5.04
CA LEU A 38 -5.99 -1.28 -6.13
C LEU A 38 -5.01 -0.98 -7.26
N ALA A 39 -3.74 -0.70 -6.95
CA ALA A 39 -2.70 -0.50 -7.96
C ALA A 39 -2.40 -1.79 -8.75
N LYS A 40 -2.41 -2.95 -8.10
CA LYS A 40 -2.26 -4.26 -8.75
C LYS A 40 -3.42 -4.55 -9.70
N GLU A 41 -4.65 -4.32 -9.24
CA GLU A 41 -5.87 -4.45 -10.06
C GLU A 41 -5.84 -3.50 -11.27
N ALA A 42 -5.38 -2.26 -11.08
CA ALA A 42 -5.22 -1.31 -12.18
C ALA A 42 -4.18 -1.77 -13.22
N ASN A 43 -3.05 -2.34 -12.79
CA ASN A 43 -2.05 -2.90 -13.71
C ASN A 43 -2.61 -4.08 -14.50
N GLU A 44 -3.29 -5.02 -13.84
CA GLU A 44 -3.95 -6.17 -14.48
C GLU A 44 -4.96 -5.71 -15.54
N ASN A 45 -5.82 -4.74 -15.19
CA ASN A 45 -6.79 -4.18 -16.13
C ASN A 45 -6.13 -3.52 -17.36
N LEU A 46 -4.96 -2.88 -17.19
CA LEU A 46 -4.21 -2.28 -18.30
C LEU A 46 -3.54 -3.36 -19.17
N GLU A 47 -3.07 -4.45 -18.58
CA GLU A 47 -2.56 -5.61 -19.31
C GLU A 47 -3.65 -6.25 -20.15
N ASP A 48 -4.82 -6.52 -19.54
CA ASP A 48 -6.00 -7.05 -20.22
C ASP A 48 -6.46 -6.15 -21.36
N ALA A 49 -6.56 -4.84 -21.13
CA ALA A 49 -6.92 -3.89 -22.18
C ALA A 49 -5.92 -3.90 -23.36
N GLY A 50 -4.63 -4.07 -23.08
CA GLY A 50 -3.60 -4.23 -24.11
C GLY A 50 -3.76 -5.54 -24.89
N ASN A 51 -4.06 -6.64 -24.20
CA ASN A 51 -4.29 -7.94 -24.84
C ASN A 51 -5.53 -7.90 -25.75
N GLU A 52 -6.61 -7.27 -25.32
CA GLU A 52 -7.83 -7.09 -26.12
C GLU A 52 -7.60 -6.19 -27.34
N LEU A 53 -6.76 -5.15 -27.21
CA LEU A 53 -6.40 -4.28 -28.32
C LEU A 53 -5.66 -5.04 -29.43
N ILE A 54 -4.76 -5.96 -29.07
CA ILE A 54 -4.01 -6.81 -30.01
C ILE A 54 -4.94 -7.76 -30.79
N LEU A 55 -6.06 -8.17 -30.18
CA LEU A 55 -7.07 -9.02 -30.82
C LEU A 55 -8.03 -8.25 -31.73
N SER A 56 -7.96 -6.92 -31.74
CA SER A 56 -8.82 -6.07 -32.56
C SER A 56 -8.34 -6.03 -34.00
N ASP A 57 -9.27 -6.24 -34.95
CA ASP A 57 -9.03 -6.05 -36.39
C ASP A 57 -9.36 -4.60 -36.83
N GLU A 58 -9.65 -3.67 -35.90
CA GLU A 58 -10.03 -2.29 -36.21
C GLU A 58 -8.81 -1.35 -36.21
N ASP A 59 -8.68 -0.46 -37.20
CA ASP A 59 -7.61 0.55 -37.23
C ASP A 59 -7.84 1.71 -36.23
N VAL A 60 -9.07 1.86 -35.74
CA VAL A 60 -9.50 2.95 -34.85
C VAL A 60 -10.43 2.39 -33.79
N VAL A 61 -10.10 2.64 -32.51
CA VAL A 61 -10.86 2.15 -31.36
C VAL A 61 -11.41 3.29 -30.52
N ARG A 62 -12.39 2.99 -29.66
CA ARG A 62 -12.97 3.95 -28.71
C ARG A 62 -12.19 3.91 -27.39
N PHE A 63 -11.38 4.94 -27.15
CA PHE A 63 -10.62 5.10 -25.91
C PHE A 63 -11.38 5.99 -24.91
N GLN A 64 -11.51 5.53 -23.67
CA GLN A 64 -12.21 6.28 -22.61
C GLN A 64 -11.29 7.34 -21.99
N ILE A 65 -11.76 8.58 -21.91
CA ILE A 65 -11.10 9.69 -21.23
C ILE A 65 -12.10 10.32 -20.26
N GLY A 66 -11.94 10.05 -18.96
CA GLY A 66 -12.94 10.44 -17.96
C GLY A 66 -14.30 9.81 -18.25
N GLU A 67 -15.28 10.64 -18.61
CA GLU A 67 -16.67 10.22 -18.87
C GLU A 67 -17.02 10.11 -20.38
N VAL A 68 -16.06 10.36 -21.28
CA VAL A 68 -16.30 10.34 -22.73
C VAL A 68 -15.44 9.31 -23.45
N PHE A 69 -15.86 8.90 -24.65
CA PHE A 69 -15.08 8.04 -25.54
C PHE A 69 -14.62 8.82 -26.77
N ALA A 70 -13.32 8.78 -27.05
CA ALA A 70 -12.72 9.33 -28.25
C ALA A 70 -12.36 8.20 -29.23
N HIS A 71 -12.60 8.42 -30.52
CA HIS A 71 -12.10 7.52 -31.57
C HIS A 71 -10.62 7.83 -31.77
N MET A 72 -9.76 6.84 -31.58
CA MET A 72 -8.31 6.98 -31.63
C MET A 72 -7.69 5.86 -32.47
N PRO A 73 -6.67 6.16 -33.31
CA PRO A 73 -5.90 5.12 -33.98
C PRO A 73 -5.31 4.13 -32.98
N VAL A 74 -5.22 2.85 -33.36
CA VAL A 74 -4.68 1.80 -32.48
C VAL A 74 -3.26 2.15 -32.02
N ASP A 75 -2.37 2.57 -32.90
CA ASP A 75 -0.99 2.96 -32.56
C ASP A 75 -0.92 4.02 -31.43
N ASP A 76 -1.82 5.00 -31.46
CA ASP A 76 -1.90 6.05 -30.43
C ASP A 76 -2.40 5.49 -29.09
N VAL A 77 -3.31 4.52 -29.13
CA VAL A 77 -3.85 3.85 -27.94
C VAL A 77 -2.81 2.89 -27.35
N GLU A 78 -2.07 2.15 -28.16
CA GLU A 78 -0.96 1.30 -27.71
C GLU A 78 0.10 2.12 -26.97
N ALA A 79 0.54 3.24 -27.56
CA ALA A 79 1.51 4.13 -26.93
C ALA A 79 0.99 4.71 -25.59
N LYS A 80 -0.30 5.04 -25.51
CA LYS A 80 -0.94 5.50 -24.27
C LYS A 80 -1.01 4.41 -23.22
N LEU A 81 -1.44 3.21 -23.59
CA LEU A 81 -1.53 2.08 -22.67
C LEU A 81 -0.16 1.72 -22.11
N GLU A 82 0.89 1.75 -22.93
CA GLU A 82 2.26 1.50 -22.46
C GLU A 82 2.71 2.53 -21.44
N GLN A 83 2.46 3.83 -21.69
CA GLN A 83 2.76 4.88 -20.71
C GLN A 83 1.97 4.70 -19.41
N MET A 84 0.69 4.35 -19.51
CA MET A 84 -0.17 4.12 -18.35
C MET A 84 0.31 2.93 -17.52
N LYS A 85 0.77 1.84 -18.17
CA LYS A 85 1.38 0.69 -17.49
C LYS A 85 2.66 1.07 -16.77
N GLU A 86 3.54 1.83 -17.43
CA GLU A 86 4.79 2.29 -16.82
C GLU A 86 4.53 3.17 -15.58
N ASP A 87 3.59 4.10 -15.68
CA ASP A 87 3.22 4.99 -14.58
C ASP A 87 2.57 4.23 -13.41
N ALA A 88 1.72 3.26 -13.71
CA ALA A 88 1.06 2.41 -12.73
C ALA A 88 2.05 1.46 -12.04
N ALA A 89 3.02 0.90 -12.77
CA ALA A 89 4.11 0.10 -12.23
C ALA A 89 5.00 0.92 -11.29
N LYS A 90 5.44 2.12 -11.71
CA LYS A 90 6.21 3.05 -10.85
C LYS A 90 5.44 3.50 -9.61
N LYS A 91 4.11 3.62 -9.70
CA LYS A 91 3.28 3.92 -8.53
C LYS A 91 3.25 2.73 -7.58
N LEU A 92 3.07 1.51 -8.09
CA LEU A 92 3.07 0.29 -7.29
C LEU A 92 4.40 0.10 -6.55
N GLU A 93 5.53 0.27 -7.25
CA GLU A 93 6.87 0.19 -6.67
C GLU A 93 7.03 1.15 -5.49
N ARG A 94 6.68 2.44 -5.68
CA ARG A 94 6.73 3.45 -4.60
C ARG A 94 5.87 3.09 -3.38
N LEU A 95 4.68 2.52 -3.59
CA LEU A 95 3.81 2.08 -2.50
C LEU A 95 4.40 0.89 -1.74
N GLU A 96 5.02 -0.06 -2.46
CA GLU A 96 5.69 -1.21 -1.87
C GLU A 96 6.94 -0.78 -1.07
N GLU A 97 7.72 0.18 -1.57
CA GLU A 97 8.84 0.80 -0.83
C GLU A 97 8.38 1.52 0.45
N GLU A 98 7.30 2.31 0.37
CA GLU A 98 6.72 2.99 1.54
C GLU A 98 6.26 1.96 2.58
N LYS A 99 5.61 0.89 2.13
CA LYS A 99 5.17 -0.22 2.99
C LYS A 99 6.36 -0.87 3.70
N GLU A 100 7.43 -1.17 2.97
CA GLU A 100 8.64 -1.77 3.56
C GLU A 100 9.26 -0.85 4.61
N SER A 101 9.40 0.45 4.32
CA SER A 101 9.91 1.43 5.27
C SER A 101 9.06 1.52 6.55
N ILE A 102 7.73 1.48 6.42
CA ILE A 102 6.82 1.48 7.56
C ILE A 102 6.99 0.22 8.40
N LEU A 103 7.09 -0.96 7.78
CA LEU A 103 7.33 -2.22 8.48
C LEU A 103 8.64 -2.20 9.26
N THR A 104 9.71 -1.65 8.68
CA THR A 104 11.00 -1.47 9.37
C THR A 104 10.85 -0.58 10.62
N HIS A 105 10.24 0.61 10.47
CA HIS A 105 10.03 1.50 11.62
C HIS A 105 9.11 0.90 12.69
N MET A 106 8.10 0.14 12.29
CA MET A 106 7.23 -0.57 13.23
C MET A 106 7.99 -1.65 14.00
N ALA A 107 8.87 -2.41 13.35
CA ALA A 107 9.71 -3.41 14.01
C ALA A 107 10.64 -2.78 15.06
N GLU A 108 11.30 -1.67 14.73
CA GLU A 108 12.13 -0.92 15.67
C GLU A 108 11.33 -0.44 16.90
N LEU A 109 10.15 0.15 16.68
CA LEU A 109 9.28 0.59 17.77
C LEU A 109 8.78 -0.59 18.62
N LYS A 110 8.49 -1.72 17.99
CA LYS A 110 8.05 -2.95 18.64
C LYS A 110 9.13 -3.47 19.59
N GLU A 111 10.38 -3.52 19.15
CA GLU A 111 11.52 -3.90 20.01
C GLU A 111 11.68 -2.98 21.22
N ILE A 112 11.60 -1.66 21.01
CA ILE A 112 11.70 -0.66 22.09
C ILE A 112 10.59 -0.86 23.12
N LEU A 113 9.34 -0.99 22.66
CA LEU A 113 8.17 -1.07 23.52
C LEU A 113 8.08 -2.41 24.25
N TYR A 114 8.33 -3.54 23.58
CA TYR A 114 8.38 -4.84 24.25
C TYR A 114 9.59 -4.99 25.17
N GLY A 115 10.73 -4.38 24.84
CA GLY A 115 11.91 -4.36 25.71
C GLY A 115 11.62 -3.69 27.07
N LYS A 116 10.73 -2.70 27.10
CA LYS A 116 10.35 -1.96 28.31
C LYS A 116 9.12 -2.51 29.03
N PHE A 117 8.06 -2.80 28.30
CA PHE A 117 6.76 -3.18 28.87
C PHE A 117 6.53 -4.70 28.87
N GLY A 118 7.28 -5.47 28.09
CA GLY A 118 7.14 -6.93 28.02
C GLY A 118 5.70 -7.34 27.76
N LYS A 119 5.15 -8.17 28.66
CA LYS A 119 3.76 -8.67 28.56
C LYS A 119 2.69 -7.64 28.93
N ALA A 120 3.07 -6.45 29.41
CA ALA A 120 2.13 -5.39 29.79
C ALA A 120 1.63 -4.59 28.58
N ILE A 121 2.21 -4.77 27.38
CA ILE A 121 1.77 -4.15 26.14
C ILE A 121 1.42 -5.22 25.10
N ASN A 122 0.40 -4.95 24.28
CA ASN A 122 0.09 -5.73 23.09
C ASN A 122 0.12 -4.82 21.86
N LEU A 123 0.97 -5.17 20.88
CA LEU A 123 1.16 -4.46 19.62
C LEU A 123 0.90 -5.35 18.41
N GLU A 124 0.41 -6.57 18.61
CA GLU A 124 -0.04 -7.45 17.53
C GLU A 124 -1.44 -7.02 17.05
N GLU A 125 -1.68 -7.15 15.75
CA GLU A 125 -3.01 -7.06 15.16
C GLU A 125 -3.74 -8.41 15.28
N ASP A 126 -5.06 -8.36 15.44
CA ASP A 126 -5.97 -9.52 15.27
C ASP A 126 -6.34 -9.71 13.78
#